data_AF-A0A3C2E4K1-F1
#
_entry.id   AF-A0A3C2E4K1-F1
#
_cell.length_a   1.000
_cell.length_b   1.000
_cell.length_c   1.000
_cell.angle_alpha   90.00
_cell.angle_beta   90.00
_cell.angle_gamma   90.00
#
_symmetry.space_group_name_H-M   'P 1'
#
loop_
_entity.id
_entity.type
_entity.pdbx_description
1 polymer ?
#
loop_
_entity_poly.entity_id
_entity_poly.type
_entity_poly.pdbx_seq_one_letter_code
_entity_poly.pdbx_strand_id
1 'polypeptide(L)'
;MKIAILIAASLAATCLTTPAWSQTGPTRPELGEPRPFELPETRTVVLENGLEMTFIRFGLAPMVNIQVRVEAGNIDDGAQTWLADLTGAMMEEGAG
;
A
#
# COMPACT_ATOMS: atom_id res chain seq x y z
N MET A 1 57.38 -9.22 -42.96
CA MET A 1 57.57 -8.59 -41.63
C MET A 1 56.65 -7.39 -41.35
N LYS A 2 56.30 -6.53 -42.31
CA LYS A 2 55.43 -5.36 -42.07
C LYS A 2 53.98 -5.70 -41.64
N ILE A 3 53.38 -6.75 -42.20
CA ILE A 3 51.98 -7.15 -41.92
C ILE A 3 51.83 -7.71 -40.50
N ALA A 4 52.80 -8.49 -40.02
CA ALA A 4 52.79 -9.05 -38.66
C ALA A 4 52.90 -7.95 -37.58
N ILE A 5 53.64 -6.88 -37.86
CA ILE A 5 53.78 -5.73 -36.96
C ILE A 5 52.47 -4.90 -36.92
N LEU A 6 51.77 -4.77 -38.05
CA LEU A 6 50.49 -4.06 -38.12
C LEU A 6 49.36 -4.79 -37.38
N ILE A 7 49.34 -6.13 -37.42
CA ILE A 7 48.35 -6.95 -36.69
C ILE A 7 48.63 -6.94 -35.18
N ALA A 8 49.90 -6.99 -34.76
CA ALA A 8 50.28 -6.88 -33.36
C ALA A 8 49.95 -5.49 -32.77
N ALA A 9 50.10 -4.43 -33.57
CA ALA A 9 49.76 -3.07 -33.17
C ALA A 9 48.23 -2.86 -33.05
N SER A 10 47.41 -3.47 -33.93
CA SER A 10 45.96 -3.35 -33.83
C SER A 10 45.36 -4.13 -32.64
N LEU A 11 45.97 -5.27 -32.29
CA LEU A 11 45.55 -6.08 -31.14
C LEU A 11 45.93 -5.43 -29.79
N ALA A 12 47.06 -4.72 -29.76
CA ALA A 12 47.48 -3.92 -28.60
C ALA A 12 46.58 -2.69 -28.39
N ALA A 13 46.09 -2.07 -29.46
CA ALA A 13 45.20 -0.91 -29.39
C ALA A 13 43.79 -1.25 -28.86
N THR A 14 43.32 -2.49 -29.05
CA THR A 14 41.99 -2.93 -28.56
C THR A 14 41.99 -3.30 -27.08
N CYS A 15 43.16 -3.55 -26.47
CA CYS A 15 43.28 -3.90 -25.06
C CYS A 15 43.28 -2.67 -24.13
N LEU A 16 43.52 -1.47 -24.67
CA LEU A 16 43.53 -0.21 -23.91
C LEU A 16 42.14 0.46 -23.81
N THR A 17 41.14 -0.06 -24.51
CA THR A 17 39.76 0.42 -24.49
C THR A 17 38.85 -0.53 -23.72
N THR A 18 39.32 -1.09 -22.59
CA THR A 18 38.41 -1.73 -21.63
C THR A 18 37.51 -0.65 -21.07
N PRO A 19 36.19 -0.74 -21.25
CA PRO A 19 35.36 0.38 -20.91
C PRO A 19 35.21 0.37 -19.37
N ALA A 20 35.24 1.56 -18.76
CA ALA A 20 35.18 1.81 -17.32
C ALA A 20 33.81 1.47 -16.66
N TRP A 21 33.25 0.29 -16.95
CA TRP A 21 31.90 -0.15 -16.58
C TRP A 21 31.83 -0.84 -15.20
N SER A 22 32.78 -0.55 -14.32
CA SER A 22 32.65 -0.87 -12.89
C SER A 22 32.67 0.42 -12.09
N GLN A 23 31.75 1.32 -12.42
CA GLN A 23 31.39 2.40 -11.49
C GLN A 23 30.58 1.74 -10.38
N THR A 24 31.24 1.42 -9.28
CA THR A 24 30.56 1.05 -8.04
C THR A 24 29.68 2.24 -7.70
N GLY A 25 28.36 2.10 -7.93
CA GLY A 25 27.40 3.14 -7.62
C GLY A 25 27.49 3.53 -6.15
N PRO A 26 26.98 4.71 -5.76
CA PRO A 26 27.00 5.13 -4.36
C PRO A 26 26.43 4.01 -3.49
N THR A 27 27.14 3.72 -2.39
CA THR A 27 26.71 2.72 -1.41
C THR A 27 25.27 2.99 -1.02
N ARG A 28 24.41 1.96 -1.13
CA ARG A 28 23.01 2.06 -0.72
C ARG A 28 22.96 2.56 0.74
N PRO A 29 22.08 3.52 1.06
CA PRO A 29 21.85 3.90 2.44
C PRO A 29 21.51 2.67 3.29
N GLU A 30 22.01 2.65 4.52
CA GLU A 30 21.64 1.60 5.47
C GLU A 30 20.12 1.57 5.66
N LEU A 31 19.58 0.36 5.84
CA LEU A 31 18.16 0.23 6.19
C LEU A 31 17.95 0.88 7.55
N GLY A 32 17.02 1.83 7.63
CA GLY A 32 16.63 2.43 8.90
C GLY A 32 15.99 1.41 9.83
N GLU A 33 15.94 1.73 11.12
CA GLU A 33 15.26 0.91 12.11
C GLU A 33 13.76 0.76 11.77
N PRO A 34 13.16 -0.42 12.03
CA PRO A 34 11.72 -0.59 11.90
C PRO A 34 10.99 0.42 12.79
N ARG A 35 9.91 1.01 12.26
CA ARG A 35 9.03 1.85 13.09
C ARG A 35 8.41 1.00 14.21
N PRO A 36 8.37 1.50 15.46
CA PRO A 36 7.67 0.80 16.53
C PRO A 36 6.18 0.69 16.20
N PHE A 37 5.59 -0.43 16.56
CA PHE A 37 4.14 -0.64 16.47
C PHE A 37 3.49 -0.12 17.75
N GLU A 38 2.61 0.87 17.62
CA GLU A 38 1.83 1.42 18.72
C GLU A 38 0.34 1.25 18.41
N LEU A 39 -0.40 0.70 19.37
CA LEU A 39 -1.85 0.54 19.22
C LEU A 39 -2.54 1.89 19.53
N PRO A 40 -3.44 2.36 18.65
CA PRO A 40 -4.19 3.59 18.90
C PRO A 40 -5.09 3.48 20.12
N GLU A 41 -5.27 4.60 20.83
CA GLU A 41 -6.23 4.67 21.92
C GLU A 41 -7.65 4.45 21.40
N THR A 42 -8.35 3.52 22.03
CA THR A 42 -9.71 3.11 21.66
C THR A 42 -10.65 3.33 22.84
N ARG A 43 -11.81 3.95 22.59
CA ARG A 43 -12.87 4.14 23.59
C ARG A 43 -14.19 3.66 23.04
N THR A 44 -14.82 2.71 23.73
CA THR A 44 -16.14 2.20 23.39
C THR A 44 -17.19 2.73 24.38
N VAL A 45 -18.36 3.11 23.86
CA VAL A 45 -19.53 3.48 24.64
C VAL A 45 -20.77 2.76 24.10
N VAL A 46 -21.72 2.48 24.98
CA VAL A 46 -23.05 1.98 24.62
C VAL A 46 -24.05 3.10 24.83
N LEU A 47 -24.82 3.42 23.81
CA LEU A 47 -25.87 4.44 23.87
C LEU A 47 -27.13 3.91 24.55
N GLU A 48 -28.05 4.80 24.94
CA GLU A 48 -29.32 4.41 25.59
C GLU A 48 -30.18 3.48 24.74
N ASN A 49 -30.07 3.58 23.40
CA ASN A 49 -30.77 2.70 22.45
C ASN A 49 -30.04 1.36 22.21
N GLY A 50 -28.96 1.08 22.92
CA GLY A 50 -28.16 -0.14 22.78
C GLY A 50 -27.11 -0.12 21.67
N LEU A 51 -26.98 0.98 20.91
CA LEU A 51 -25.94 1.07 19.87
C LEU A 51 -24.55 1.16 20.49
N GLU A 52 -23.64 0.30 20.03
CA GLU A 52 -22.23 0.35 20.39
C GLU A 52 -21.46 1.29 19.45
N MET A 53 -20.68 2.20 20.03
CA MET A 53 -19.83 3.12 19.27
C MET A 53 -18.40 3.06 19.79
N THR A 54 -17.46 2.85 18.87
CA THR A 54 -16.03 2.77 19.17
C THR A 54 -15.28 3.91 18.50
N PHE A 55 -14.66 4.76 19.31
CA PHE A 55 -13.78 5.84 18.86
C PHE A 55 -12.34 5.37 18.84
N ILE A 56 -11.69 5.47 17.68
CA ILE A 56 -10.27 5.15 17.49
C ILE A 56 -9.56 6.45 17.14
N ARG A 57 -8.68 6.93 18.02
CA ARG A 57 -7.88 8.14 17.76
C ARG A 57 -6.62 7.77 16.99
N PHE A 58 -6.63 7.96 15.68
CA PHE A 58 -5.49 7.66 14.82
C PHE A 58 -5.26 8.74 13.76
N GLY A 59 -4.02 8.86 13.29
CA GLY A 59 -3.63 9.79 12.24
C GLY A 59 -3.13 11.15 12.75
N LEU A 60 -2.45 11.88 11.86
CA LEU A 60 -1.89 13.22 12.12
C LEU A 60 -2.71 14.34 11.44
N ALA A 61 -3.59 13.97 10.50
CA ALA A 61 -4.43 14.91 9.77
C ALA A 61 -5.79 15.10 10.49
N PRO A 62 -6.42 16.29 10.38
CA PRO A 62 -7.76 16.55 10.93
C PRO A 62 -8.84 15.94 10.03
N MET A 63 -8.79 14.63 9.82
CA MET A 63 -9.75 13.85 9.03
C MET A 63 -10.40 12.79 9.91
N VAL A 64 -11.70 12.56 9.70
CA VAL A 64 -12.46 11.54 10.43
C VAL A 64 -13.10 10.60 9.42
N ASN A 65 -13.07 9.30 9.71
CA ASN A 65 -13.83 8.29 8.99
C ASN A 65 -14.89 7.73 9.96
N ILE A 66 -16.15 7.73 9.52
CA ILE A 66 -17.26 7.18 10.28
C ILE A 66 -17.78 5.97 9.52
N GLN A 67 -17.93 4.85 10.22
CA GLN A 67 -18.50 3.62 9.68
C GLN A 67 -19.63 3.17 10.60
N VAL A 68 -20.77 2.85 9.99
CA VAL A 68 -21.89 2.18 10.65
C VAL A 68 -21.93 0.77 10.11
N ARG A 69 -22.02 -0.22 11.01
CA ARG A 69 -22.16 -1.63 10.65
C ARG A 69 -23.51 -2.13 11.12
N VAL A 70 -24.21 -2.81 10.23
CA VAL A 70 -25.42 -3.56 10.54
C VAL A 70 -25.08 -5.03 10.42
N GLU A 71 -25.42 -5.83 11.43
CA GLU A 71 -25.23 -7.28 11.41
C GLU A 71 -26.38 -7.95 10.64
N ALA A 72 -26.49 -7.62 9.35
CA ALA A 72 -27.43 -8.22 8.41
C ALA A 72 -26.82 -8.23 7.01
N GLY A 73 -27.21 -9.18 6.16
CA GLY A 73 -26.82 -9.24 4.76
C GLY A 73 -27.64 -10.26 3.97
N ASN A 74 -27.15 -10.66 2.80
CA ASN A 74 -27.88 -11.59 1.90
C ASN A 74 -28.20 -12.96 2.54
N ILE A 75 -27.54 -13.33 3.64
CA ILE A 75 -27.89 -14.55 4.40
C ILE A 75 -29.23 -14.41 5.13
N ASP A 76 -29.64 -13.18 5.43
CA ASP A 76 -30.86 -12.82 6.16
C ASP A 76 -32.05 -12.51 5.23
N ASP A 77 -31.83 -12.53 3.91
CA ASP A 77 -32.83 -12.21 2.87
C ASP A 77 -34.01 -13.22 2.79
N GLY A 78 -33.81 -14.44 3.30
CA GLY A 78 -34.79 -15.52 3.20
C GLY A 78 -35.17 -15.83 1.76
N ALA A 79 -36.46 -15.65 1.41
CA ALA A 79 -36.97 -15.90 0.06
C ALA A 79 -36.82 -14.71 -0.90
N GLN A 80 -36.42 -13.53 -0.40
CA GLN A 80 -36.32 -12.31 -1.20
C GLN A 80 -34.86 -12.06 -1.61
N THR A 81 -34.43 -12.74 -2.66
CA THR A 81 -33.06 -12.64 -3.16
C THR A 81 -32.63 -11.19 -3.44
N TRP A 82 -31.48 -10.80 -2.88
CA TRP A 82 -30.83 -9.48 -3.04
C TRP A 82 -31.55 -8.32 -2.35
N LEU A 83 -32.34 -8.60 -1.32
CA LEU A 83 -33.03 -7.56 -0.56
C LEU A 83 -32.03 -6.69 0.20
N ALA A 84 -31.01 -7.28 0.84
CA ALA A 84 -29.99 -6.50 1.54
C ALA A 84 -29.15 -5.66 0.57
N ASP A 85 -28.78 -6.18 -0.61
CA ASP A 85 -28.07 -5.42 -1.65
C ASP A 85 -28.90 -4.21 -2.13
N LEU A 86 -30.17 -4.45 -2.48
CA LEU A 86 -31.07 -3.38 -2.92
C LEU A 86 -31.26 -2.33 -1.82
N THR A 87 -31.46 -2.79 -0.58
CA THR A 87 -31.61 -1.90 0.58
C THR A 87 -30.37 -1.03 0.76
N GLY A 88 -29.17 -1.63 0.72
CA GLY A 88 -27.90 -0.90 0.82
C GLY A 88 -27.74 0.15 -0.28
N ALA A 89 -28.06 -0.20 -1.53
CA ALA A 89 -28.02 0.74 -2.65
C ALA A 89 -29.00 1.91 -2.45
N MET A 90 -30.22 1.63 -1.97
CA MET A 90 -31.24 2.66 -1.76
C MET A 90 -30.93 3.61 -0.60
N MET A 91 -30.07 3.23 0.35
CA MET A 91 -29.62 4.15 1.41
C MET A 91 -28.81 5.34 0.86
N GLU A 92 -28.23 5.21 -0.33
CA GLU A 92 -27.50 6.30 -1.00
C GLU A 92 -28.44 7.28 -1.72
N GLU A 93 -29.69 6.89 -1.98
CA GLU A 93 -30.66 7.68 -2.75
C GLU A 93 -31.44 8.71 -1.91
N GLY A 94 -31.23 8.72 -0.59
CA GLY A 94 -31.83 9.67 0.35
C GLY A 94 -32.89 9.04 1.27
N ALA A 95 -33.22 9.77 2.33
CA ALA A 95 -34.08 9.27 3.43
C ALA A 95 -35.45 9.97 3.52
N GLY A 96 -35.80 10.82 2.54
CA GLY A 96 -37.05 11.59 2.49
C GLY A 96 -36.83 13.09 2.25
#